data_AF-A0A2P5LPW5-F1
#
_entry.id   AF-A0A2P5LPW5-F1
#
_cell.length_a   1.000
_cell.length_b   1.000
_cell.length_c   1.000
_cell.angle_alpha   90.00
_cell.angle_beta   90.00
_cell.angle_gamma   90.00
#
_symmetry.space_group_name_H-M   'P 1'
#
loop_
_entity.id
_entity.type
_entity.pdbx_description
1 polymer ?
#
loop_
_entity_poly.entity_id
_entity_poly.type
_entity_poly.pdbx_seq_one_letter_code
_entity_poly.pdbx_strand_id
1 'polypeptide(L)'
;MGLLASLAILPACTNVDPGLVRSGLTSHFQKSPEERKAALAEIAKADNWASLALWNTALGEAMYFLPDGYQSNLTKDEDTFLNYVLGAYLARYPDVTYDSLDKSLFNADILDKAGVSRERFEYARGFGRVWLKSIQDDPKNRAMKERVTLFRQRFGSSNPDYYTSIFSPHKIRALLRDDKAFEAFLKDDGSATAWVQNNMDINKTTRDKTFQNLTIQDLLRPVTIGVLPGLAS
;
A
#
# COMPACT_ATOMS: atom_id res chain seq x y z
N MET A 1 -29.83 -18.75 5.70
CA MET A 1 -29.16 -17.47 6.07
C MET A 1 -27.69 -17.60 5.72
N GLY A 2 -27.29 -17.14 4.55
CA GLY A 2 -25.88 -17.20 4.12
C GLY A 2 -25.10 -16.10 4.81
N LEU A 3 -24.08 -16.47 5.59
CA LEU A 3 -23.06 -15.52 6.04
C LEU A 3 -22.49 -14.84 4.81
N LEU A 4 -22.71 -13.53 4.68
CA LEU A 4 -21.79 -12.66 3.96
C LEU A 4 -20.44 -12.81 4.65
N ALA A 5 -19.59 -13.71 4.13
CA ALA A 5 -18.18 -13.67 4.45
C ALA A 5 -17.72 -12.27 4.07
N SER A 6 -17.50 -11.43 5.08
CA SER A 6 -16.85 -10.14 4.90
C SER A 6 -15.56 -10.44 4.15
N LEU A 7 -15.53 -10.05 2.87
CA LEU A 7 -14.33 -10.13 2.05
C LEU A 7 -13.36 -9.14 2.68
N ALA A 8 -12.55 -9.63 3.63
CA ALA A 8 -11.51 -8.84 4.25
C ALA A 8 -10.46 -8.55 3.18
N ILE A 9 -10.65 -7.45 2.45
CA ILE A 9 -9.69 -6.95 1.46
C ILE A 9 -8.41 -6.57 2.20
N LEU A 10 -7.25 -6.84 1.59
CA LEU A 10 -5.96 -6.39 2.12
C LEU A 10 -6.05 -4.92 2.53
N PRO A 11 -5.66 -4.58 3.77
CA PRO A 11 -5.88 -3.24 4.29
C PRO A 11 -5.12 -2.20 3.47
N ALA A 12 -5.64 -0.98 3.48
CA ALA A 12 -4.92 0.16 2.97
C ALA A 12 -3.68 0.42 3.83
N CYS A 13 -2.62 0.94 3.22
CA CYS A 13 -1.57 1.57 4.02
C CYS A 13 -2.05 2.97 4.42
N THR A 14 -2.18 3.24 5.71
CA THR A 14 -2.66 4.54 6.22
C THR A 14 -1.60 5.64 6.25
N ASN A 15 -0.41 5.35 5.74
CA ASN A 15 0.73 6.27 5.67
C ASN A 15 0.50 7.45 4.73
N VAL A 16 -0.51 7.42 3.87
CA VAL A 16 -0.91 8.57 3.09
C VAL A 16 -2.41 8.68 3.18
N ASP A 17 -2.88 9.91 3.43
CA ASP A 17 -4.30 10.23 3.46
C ASP A 17 -4.95 9.76 2.14
N PRO A 18 -6.06 8.99 2.19
CA PRO A 18 -6.83 8.63 0.99
C PRO A 18 -7.15 9.87 0.13
N GLY A 19 -7.38 11.02 0.74
CA GLY A 19 -7.55 12.32 0.09
C GLY A 19 -6.33 12.81 -0.69
N LEU A 20 -5.11 12.52 -0.25
CA LEU A 20 -3.88 12.82 -1.00
C LEU A 20 -3.75 11.89 -2.22
N VAL A 21 -4.10 10.61 -2.08
CA VAL A 21 -4.13 9.69 -3.23
C VAL A 21 -5.17 10.14 -4.25
N ARG A 22 -6.38 10.47 -3.80
CA ARG A 22 -7.42 11.06 -4.63
C ARG A 22 -6.90 12.33 -5.33
N SER A 23 -6.29 13.25 -4.61
CA SER A 23 -5.76 14.49 -5.19
C SER A 23 -4.67 14.24 -6.25
N GLY A 24 -3.77 13.28 -6.02
CA GLY A 24 -2.74 12.95 -7.01
C GLY A 24 -3.29 12.16 -8.20
N LEU A 25 -4.33 11.34 -8.02
CA LEU A 25 -5.08 10.72 -9.13
C LEU A 25 -5.78 11.80 -9.97
N THR A 26 -6.44 12.76 -9.34
CA THR A 26 -7.05 13.90 -10.03
C THR A 26 -6.02 14.70 -10.81
N SER A 27 -4.88 15.03 -10.19
CA SER A 27 -3.76 15.71 -10.87
C SER A 27 -3.16 14.87 -12.01
N HIS A 28 -3.19 13.54 -11.91
CA HIS A 28 -2.79 12.67 -13.01
C HIS A 28 -3.78 12.77 -14.18
N PHE A 29 -5.09 12.72 -13.94
CA PHE A 29 -6.09 12.77 -15.02
C PHE A 29 -6.30 14.15 -15.64
N GLN A 30 -5.87 15.23 -14.97
CA GLN A 30 -5.87 16.58 -15.54
C GLN A 30 -4.80 16.80 -16.63
N LYS A 31 -3.79 15.92 -16.70
CA LYS A 31 -2.68 16.01 -17.66
C LYS A 31 -3.08 15.55 -19.06
N SER A 32 -2.36 16.03 -20.08
CA SER A 32 -2.47 15.51 -21.43
C SER A 32 -2.10 14.02 -21.50
N PRO A 33 -2.53 13.26 -22.53
CA PRO A 33 -2.14 11.86 -22.68
C PRO A 33 -0.62 11.63 -22.65
N GLU A 34 0.16 12.51 -23.27
CA GLU A 34 1.63 12.45 -23.31
C GLU A 34 2.23 12.69 -21.91
N GLU A 35 1.71 13.67 -21.19
CA GLU A 35 2.12 13.98 -19.82
C GLU A 35 1.75 12.85 -18.84
N ARG A 36 0.61 12.19 -19.03
CA ARG A 36 0.22 11.00 -18.25
C ARG A 36 1.18 9.86 -18.49
N LYS A 37 1.51 9.57 -19.75
CA LYS A 37 2.49 8.55 -20.12
C LYS A 37 3.87 8.84 -19.53
N ALA A 38 4.33 10.09 -19.61
CA ALA A 38 5.59 10.51 -19.00
C ALA A 38 5.57 10.33 -17.48
N ALA A 39 4.47 10.71 -16.82
CA ALA A 39 4.32 10.52 -15.38
C ALA A 39 4.44 9.02 -15.01
N LEU A 40 3.75 8.12 -15.73
CA LEU A 40 3.84 6.67 -15.51
C LEU A 40 5.27 6.12 -15.67
N ALA A 41 6.03 6.64 -16.64
CA ALA A 41 7.42 6.29 -16.84
C ALA A 41 8.31 6.76 -15.67
N GLU A 42 8.05 7.93 -15.10
CA GLU A 42 8.79 8.41 -13.91
C GLU A 42 8.53 7.54 -12.68
N ILE A 43 7.31 7.05 -12.52
CA ILE A 43 6.96 6.15 -11.42
C ILE A 43 7.65 4.80 -11.57
N ALA A 44 7.80 4.32 -12.81
CA ALA A 44 8.50 3.08 -13.11
C ALA A 44 9.97 3.11 -12.66
N LYS A 45 10.60 4.29 -12.59
CA LYS A 45 12.01 4.46 -12.23
C LYS A 45 12.28 4.35 -10.73
N ALA A 46 11.26 4.41 -9.87
CA ALA A 46 11.40 4.30 -8.41
C ALA A 46 12.36 5.32 -7.73
N ASP A 47 12.77 6.39 -8.43
CA ASP A 47 13.71 7.38 -7.89
C ASP A 47 13.00 8.60 -7.25
N ASN A 48 11.69 8.76 -7.47
CA ASN A 48 10.90 9.88 -6.91
C ASN A 48 10.04 9.43 -5.73
N TRP A 49 10.47 9.81 -4.52
CA TRP A 49 9.78 9.52 -3.25
C TRP A 49 8.32 9.97 -3.21
N ALA A 50 8.03 11.19 -3.68
CA ALA A 50 6.68 11.78 -3.58
C ALA A 50 5.68 11.02 -4.45
N SER A 51 6.12 10.63 -5.66
CA SER A 51 5.36 9.73 -6.50
C SER A 51 5.20 8.40 -5.78
N LEU A 52 6.29 7.72 -5.39
CA LEU A 52 6.25 6.42 -4.73
C LEU A 52 5.31 6.35 -3.52
N ALA A 53 5.21 7.40 -2.71
CA ALA A 53 4.31 7.44 -1.56
C ALA A 53 2.83 7.31 -1.97
N LEU A 54 2.41 7.99 -3.03
CA LEU A 54 1.05 7.92 -3.56
C LEU A 54 0.75 6.52 -4.11
N TRP A 55 1.70 5.94 -4.86
CA TRP A 55 1.59 4.60 -5.45
C TRP A 55 1.54 3.48 -4.42
N ASN A 56 2.42 3.55 -3.43
CA ASN A 56 2.44 2.60 -2.33
C ASN A 56 1.14 2.64 -1.53
N THR A 57 0.46 3.78 -1.49
CA THR A 57 -0.83 3.89 -0.82
C THR A 57 -1.96 3.34 -1.68
N ALA A 58 -1.95 3.64 -2.99
CA ALA A 58 -2.90 3.09 -3.95
C ALA A 58 -2.82 1.56 -4.10
N LEU A 59 -1.67 0.95 -3.79
CA LEU A 59 -1.49 -0.51 -3.69
C LEU A 59 -1.66 -1.05 -2.26
N GLY A 60 -1.31 -0.26 -1.25
CA GLY A 60 -1.13 -0.67 0.17
C GLY A 60 -0.50 -2.05 0.31
N GLU A 61 -1.03 -2.91 1.19
CA GLU A 61 -0.34 -4.18 1.51
C GLU A 61 -0.20 -5.14 0.33
N ALA A 62 -0.96 -4.98 -0.75
CA ALA A 62 -0.79 -5.78 -1.96
C ALA A 62 0.68 -5.76 -2.44
N MET A 63 1.38 -4.63 -2.26
CA MET A 63 2.76 -4.48 -2.68
C MET A 63 3.75 -5.43 -1.99
N TYR A 64 3.43 -5.92 -0.78
CA TYR A 64 4.30 -6.86 -0.07
C TYR A 64 4.43 -8.19 -0.82
N PHE A 65 3.39 -8.54 -1.57
CA PHE A 65 3.27 -9.80 -2.31
C PHE A 65 3.75 -9.69 -3.76
N LEU A 66 4.05 -8.49 -4.25
CA LEU A 66 4.47 -8.28 -5.62
C LEU A 66 5.97 -8.59 -5.82
N PRO A 67 6.38 -9.10 -6.99
CA PRO A 67 7.78 -9.35 -7.31
C PRO A 67 8.59 -8.05 -7.33
N ASP A 68 9.93 -8.16 -7.34
CA ASP A 68 10.77 -6.99 -7.53
C ASP A 68 10.58 -6.41 -8.95
N GLY A 69 10.66 -5.08 -9.08
CA GLY A 69 10.34 -4.39 -10.33
C GLY A 69 8.85 -4.32 -10.67
N TYR A 70 7.95 -4.63 -9.73
CA TYR A 70 6.50 -4.54 -9.94
C TYR A 70 6.06 -3.16 -10.42
N GLN A 71 6.77 -2.09 -10.05
CA GLN A 71 6.45 -0.72 -10.45
C GLN A 71 6.39 -0.62 -11.97
N SER A 72 7.44 -1.05 -12.68
CA SER A 72 7.50 -1.02 -14.15
C SER A 72 6.40 -1.89 -14.78
N ASN A 73 6.06 -3.02 -14.16
CA ASN A 73 4.98 -3.89 -14.65
C ASN A 73 3.60 -3.26 -14.49
N LEU A 74 3.36 -2.55 -13.37
CA LEU A 74 2.06 -1.95 -13.07
C LEU A 74 1.86 -0.56 -13.70
N THR A 75 2.92 0.06 -14.24
CA THR A 75 2.87 1.39 -14.89
C THR A 75 3.29 1.36 -16.36
N LYS A 76 3.43 0.17 -16.98
CA LYS A 76 3.84 0.03 -18.38
C LYS A 76 2.91 0.74 -19.37
N ASP A 77 1.63 0.86 -19.04
CA ASP A 77 0.59 1.54 -19.81
C ASP A 77 -0.56 2.01 -18.90
N GLU A 78 -1.40 2.89 -19.45
CA GLU A 78 -2.51 3.51 -18.73
C GLU A 78 -3.59 2.51 -18.32
N ASP A 79 -3.89 1.51 -19.16
CA ASP A 79 -4.89 0.49 -18.84
C ASP A 79 -4.46 -0.43 -17.68
N THR A 80 -3.19 -0.80 -17.66
CA THR A 80 -2.57 -1.56 -16.58
C THR A 80 -2.59 -0.73 -15.30
N PHE A 81 -2.20 0.54 -15.39
CA PHE A 81 -2.28 1.45 -14.24
C PHE A 81 -3.71 1.56 -13.68
N LEU A 82 -4.70 1.78 -14.56
CA LEU A 82 -6.11 1.89 -14.19
C LEU A 82 -6.62 0.63 -13.50
N ASN A 83 -6.29 -0.54 -14.04
CA ASN A 83 -6.78 -1.81 -13.48
C ASN A 83 -6.11 -2.17 -12.16
N TYR A 84 -4.79 -2.11 -12.10
CA TYR A 84 -4.04 -2.65 -10.97
C TYR A 84 -3.88 -1.64 -9.84
N VAL A 85 -3.58 -0.37 -10.14
CA VAL A 85 -3.30 0.62 -9.11
C VAL A 85 -4.55 1.40 -8.73
N LEU A 86 -5.23 2.03 -9.70
CA LEU A 86 -6.50 2.71 -9.42
C LEU A 86 -7.54 1.69 -8.97
N GLY A 87 -7.66 0.54 -9.63
CA GLY A 87 -8.60 -0.51 -9.23
C GLY A 87 -8.38 -0.99 -7.79
N ALA A 88 -7.13 -1.22 -7.36
CA ALA A 88 -6.84 -1.61 -5.98
C ALA A 88 -7.15 -0.51 -4.96
N TYR A 89 -6.94 0.75 -5.32
CA TYR A 89 -7.38 1.89 -4.52
C TYR A 89 -8.90 1.90 -4.38
N LEU A 90 -9.64 1.88 -5.49
CA LEU A 90 -11.11 1.92 -5.51
C LEU A 90 -11.75 0.71 -4.81
N ALA A 91 -11.11 -0.45 -4.86
CA ALA A 91 -11.59 -1.65 -4.17
C ALA A 91 -11.55 -1.49 -2.64
N ARG A 92 -10.61 -0.70 -2.12
CA ARG A 92 -10.42 -0.47 -0.66
C ARG A 92 -11.15 0.75 -0.14
N TYR A 93 -11.43 1.72 -1.01
CA TYR A 93 -12.18 2.93 -0.69
C TYR A 93 -13.49 2.95 -1.50
N PRO A 94 -14.49 2.13 -1.12
CA PRO A 94 -15.74 1.98 -1.86
C PRO A 94 -16.59 3.27 -1.89
N ASP A 95 -16.33 4.19 -0.98
CA ASP A 95 -16.91 5.53 -0.88
C ASP A 95 -16.42 6.48 -1.99
N VAL A 96 -15.28 6.19 -2.62
CA VAL A 96 -14.77 6.95 -3.77
C VAL A 96 -15.55 6.56 -5.02
N THR A 97 -16.54 7.39 -5.38
CA THR A 97 -17.36 7.23 -6.60
C THR A 97 -16.73 7.93 -7.81
N TYR A 98 -17.18 7.56 -9.01
CA TYR A 98 -16.83 8.27 -10.25
C TYR A 98 -17.03 9.78 -10.09
N ASP A 99 -18.23 10.20 -9.67
CA ASP A 99 -18.57 11.61 -9.50
C ASP A 99 -17.71 12.30 -8.44
N SER A 100 -17.33 11.58 -7.38
CA SER A 100 -16.42 12.14 -6.37
C SER A 100 -15.04 12.43 -6.97
N LEU A 101 -14.51 11.57 -7.83
CA LEU A 101 -13.17 11.74 -8.38
C LEU A 101 -13.19 12.73 -9.56
N ASP A 102 -14.21 12.64 -10.41
CA ASP A 102 -14.43 13.50 -11.57
C ASP A 102 -14.69 14.97 -11.21
N LYS A 103 -15.41 15.22 -10.10
CA LYS A 103 -15.72 16.57 -9.61
C LYS A 103 -14.77 17.05 -8.51
N SER A 104 -13.65 16.35 -8.28
CA SER A 104 -12.68 16.78 -7.27
C SER A 104 -11.78 17.90 -7.80
N LEU A 105 -11.55 18.92 -6.96
CA LEU A 105 -10.60 20.02 -7.17
C LEU A 105 -10.84 20.85 -8.45
N PHE A 106 -11.70 21.87 -8.30
CA PHE A 106 -11.84 23.07 -9.14
C PHE A 106 -12.21 22.89 -10.63
N ASN A 107 -12.26 21.67 -11.16
CA ASN A 107 -12.60 21.38 -12.55
C ASN A 107 -13.70 20.31 -12.64
N ALA A 108 -14.61 20.47 -13.61
CA ALA A 108 -15.59 19.45 -13.99
C ALA A 108 -15.06 18.59 -15.15
N ASP A 109 -15.54 17.34 -15.20
CA ASP A 109 -15.33 16.38 -16.30
C ASP A 109 -13.87 15.94 -16.49
N ILE A 110 -13.11 15.79 -15.40
CA ILE A 110 -11.68 15.40 -15.43
C ILE A 110 -11.51 13.98 -15.98
N LEU A 111 -12.33 13.03 -15.52
CA LEU A 111 -12.25 11.63 -15.95
C LEU A 111 -12.73 11.48 -17.39
N ASP A 112 -13.79 12.18 -17.76
CA ASP A 112 -14.33 12.16 -19.12
C ASP A 112 -13.32 12.71 -20.13
N LYS A 113 -12.67 13.84 -19.81
CA LYS A 113 -11.57 14.42 -20.61
C LYS A 113 -10.34 13.50 -20.68
N ALA A 114 -10.10 12.70 -19.65
CA ALA A 114 -9.05 11.68 -19.66
C ALA A 114 -9.44 10.42 -20.45
N GLY A 115 -10.68 10.31 -20.95
CA GLY A 115 -11.18 9.14 -21.66
C GLY A 115 -11.59 7.99 -20.74
N VAL A 116 -11.79 8.25 -19.44
CA VAL A 116 -12.22 7.26 -18.45
C VAL A 116 -13.72 7.38 -18.27
N SER A 117 -14.49 6.50 -18.93
CA SER A 117 -15.93 6.46 -18.75
C SER A 117 -16.33 5.90 -17.37
N ARG A 118 -17.60 6.09 -16.99
CA ARG A 118 -18.16 5.50 -15.77
C ARG A 118 -18.08 3.97 -15.79
N GLU A 119 -18.34 3.34 -16.94
CA GLU A 119 -18.21 1.89 -17.12
C GLU A 119 -16.75 1.45 -16.92
N ARG A 120 -15.78 2.18 -17.49
CA ARG A 120 -14.35 1.88 -17.34
C ARG A 120 -13.89 1.99 -15.88
N PHE A 121 -14.40 2.98 -15.15
CA PHE A 121 -14.13 3.20 -13.74
C PHE A 121 -14.68 2.06 -12.86
N GLU A 122 -15.94 1.68 -13.07
CA GLU A 122 -16.55 0.55 -12.34
C GLU A 122 -15.89 -0.79 -12.68
N TYR A 123 -15.51 -0.98 -13.94
CA TYR A 123 -14.71 -2.14 -14.35
C TYR A 123 -13.38 -2.18 -13.60
N ALA A 124 -12.64 -1.06 -13.51
CA ALA A 124 -11.38 -1.00 -12.77
C ALA A 124 -11.56 -1.34 -11.29
N ARG A 125 -12.62 -0.84 -10.64
CA ARG A 125 -12.97 -1.19 -9.26
C ARG A 125 -13.24 -2.69 -9.10
N GLY A 126 -14.04 -3.27 -10.00
CA GLY A 126 -14.35 -4.70 -10.01
C GLY A 126 -13.11 -5.56 -10.21
N PHE A 127 -12.28 -5.19 -11.18
CA PHE A 127 -10.99 -5.82 -11.44
C PHE A 127 -10.09 -5.77 -10.20
N GLY A 128 -9.93 -4.60 -9.59
CA GLY A 128 -9.09 -4.42 -8.41
C GLY A 128 -9.52 -5.29 -7.24
N ARG A 129 -10.84 -5.45 -7.02
CA ARG A 129 -11.38 -6.36 -6.00
C ARG A 129 -10.99 -7.81 -6.26
N VAL A 130 -11.15 -8.27 -7.51
CA VAL A 130 -10.79 -9.65 -7.91
C VAL A 130 -9.28 -9.86 -7.80
N TRP A 131 -8.49 -8.88 -8.25
CA TRP A 131 -7.04 -8.96 -8.20
C TRP A 131 -6.49 -8.99 -6.78
N LEU A 132 -6.94 -8.09 -5.89
CA LEU A 132 -6.55 -8.11 -4.47
C LEU A 132 -6.92 -9.44 -3.80
N LYS A 133 -8.10 -9.98 -4.12
CA LYS A 133 -8.50 -11.31 -3.66
C LYS A 133 -7.59 -12.40 -4.20
N SER A 134 -7.18 -12.34 -5.47
CA SER A 134 -6.25 -13.33 -6.04
C SER A 134 -4.89 -13.32 -5.31
N ILE A 135 -4.36 -12.16 -4.95
CA ILE A 135 -3.12 -12.05 -4.15
C ILE A 135 -3.33 -12.69 -2.77
N GLN A 136 -4.46 -12.39 -2.14
CA GLN A 136 -4.83 -12.90 -0.82
C GLN A 136 -5.13 -14.41 -0.82
N ASP A 137 -5.58 -14.98 -1.93
CA ASP A 137 -5.92 -16.39 -2.03
C ASP A 137 -4.76 -17.22 -2.62
N ASP A 138 -3.75 -16.58 -3.24
CA ASP A 138 -2.62 -17.29 -3.87
C ASP A 138 -1.81 -18.08 -2.81
N PRO A 139 -1.68 -19.42 -2.96
CA PRO A 139 -0.84 -20.25 -2.10
C PRO A 139 0.63 -19.86 -2.12
N LYS A 140 1.16 -19.32 -3.23
CA LYS A 140 2.55 -18.87 -3.34
C LYS A 140 2.86 -17.73 -2.37
N ASN A 141 1.85 -16.94 -2.01
CA ASN A 141 1.98 -15.83 -1.06
C ASN A 141 1.94 -16.26 0.40
N ARG A 142 1.79 -17.56 0.71
CA ARG A 142 1.66 -18.06 2.09
C ARG A 142 2.79 -17.58 3.00
N ALA A 143 4.04 -17.74 2.58
CA ALA A 143 5.18 -17.35 3.40
C ALA A 143 5.20 -15.84 3.68
N MET A 144 4.93 -15.00 2.67
CA MET A 144 4.85 -13.56 2.86
C MET A 144 3.68 -13.18 3.79
N LYS A 145 2.53 -13.86 3.71
CA LYS A 145 1.40 -13.64 4.63
C LYS A 145 1.80 -13.95 6.07
N GLU A 146 2.50 -15.06 6.31
CA GLU A 146 3.01 -15.44 7.63
C GLU A 146 4.03 -14.41 8.15
N ARG A 147 4.92 -13.90 7.29
CA ARG A 147 5.86 -12.82 7.65
C ARG A 147 5.14 -11.52 8.01
N VAL A 148 4.14 -11.09 7.24
CA VAL A 148 3.32 -9.90 7.57
C VAL A 148 2.63 -10.08 8.92
N THR A 149 2.11 -11.28 9.21
CA THR A 149 1.50 -11.58 10.52
C THR A 149 2.51 -11.48 11.66
N LEU A 150 3.71 -12.05 11.51
CA LEU A 150 4.78 -11.94 12.51
C LEU A 150 5.23 -10.49 12.74
N PHE A 151 5.35 -9.72 11.65
CA PHE A 151 5.65 -8.29 11.72
C PHE A 151 4.58 -7.53 12.52
N ARG A 152 3.29 -7.79 12.26
CA ARG A 152 2.17 -7.19 13.03
C ARG A 152 2.21 -7.57 14.51
N GLN A 153 2.45 -8.85 14.80
CA GLN A 153 2.58 -9.34 16.18
C GLN A 153 3.71 -8.64 16.91
N ARG A 154 4.83 -8.37 16.22
CA ARG A 154 5.97 -7.63 16.77
C ARG A 154 5.60 -6.19 17.14
N PHE A 155 4.58 -5.60 16.53
CA PHE A 155 4.08 -4.25 16.84
C PHE A 155 2.90 -4.21 17.83
N GLY A 156 2.58 -5.32 18.51
CA GLY A 156 1.71 -5.35 19.69
C GLY A 156 0.26 -4.90 19.52
N SER A 157 -0.13 -4.49 18.33
CA SER A 157 -1.44 -3.92 18.03
C SER A 157 -2.12 -4.77 16.97
N SER A 158 -3.35 -5.20 17.27
CA SER A 158 -4.26 -5.77 16.28
C SER A 158 -4.81 -4.73 15.31
N ASN A 159 -4.50 -3.44 15.53
CA ASN A 159 -4.90 -2.36 14.64
C ASN A 159 -3.79 -2.12 13.58
N PRO A 160 -4.06 -2.43 12.29
CA PRO A 160 -3.12 -2.22 11.19
C PRO A 160 -2.59 -0.78 11.11
N ASP A 161 -3.41 0.20 11.52
CA ASP A 161 -3.11 1.62 11.40
C ASP A 161 -1.90 2.04 12.23
N TYR A 162 -1.51 1.27 13.24
CA TYR A 162 -0.35 1.61 14.07
C TYR A 162 0.94 1.62 13.26
N TYR A 163 1.28 0.52 12.59
CA TYR A 163 2.54 0.47 11.84
C TYR A 163 2.38 1.03 10.43
N THR A 164 1.19 0.91 9.81
CA THR A 164 0.96 1.44 8.47
C THR A 164 0.79 2.95 8.43
N SER A 165 0.78 3.67 9.56
CA SER A 165 0.82 5.14 9.60
C SER A 165 2.19 5.72 9.99
N ILE A 166 3.11 4.86 10.46
CA ILE A 166 4.44 5.23 10.96
C ILE A 166 5.55 4.87 9.95
N PHE A 167 5.46 3.68 9.35
CA PHE A 167 6.54 3.14 8.51
C PHE A 167 6.10 3.02 7.07
N SER A 168 6.74 3.76 6.17
CA SER A 168 6.40 3.73 4.76
C SER A 168 6.40 2.28 4.21
N PRO A 169 5.43 1.91 3.35
CA PRO A 169 5.23 0.51 2.97
C PRO A 169 6.44 -0.17 2.29
N HIS A 170 7.27 0.57 1.54
CA HIS A 170 8.49 0.01 0.96
C HIS A 170 9.54 -0.35 2.01
N LYS A 171 9.60 0.34 3.16
CA LYS A 171 10.51 0.00 4.27
C LYS A 171 10.09 -1.32 4.91
N ILE A 172 8.77 -1.49 5.11
CA ILE A 172 8.18 -2.75 5.58
C ILE A 172 8.46 -3.86 4.56
N ARG A 173 8.21 -3.62 3.26
CA ARG A 173 8.49 -4.59 2.20
C ARG A 173 9.96 -5.02 2.17
N ALA A 174 10.89 -4.07 2.29
CA ALA A 174 12.32 -4.35 2.31
C ALA A 174 12.69 -5.24 3.50
N LEU A 175 12.20 -4.93 4.69
CA LEU A 175 12.39 -5.77 5.87
C LEU A 175 11.83 -7.18 5.66
N LEU A 176 10.58 -7.31 5.22
CA LEU A 176 9.90 -8.61 5.06
C LEU A 176 10.60 -9.54 4.05
N ARG A 177 11.37 -9.00 3.10
CA ARG A 177 12.07 -9.78 2.06
C ARG A 177 13.52 -10.11 2.43
N ASP A 178 14.08 -9.48 3.46
CA ASP A 178 15.42 -9.79 3.96
C ASP A 178 15.32 -10.77 5.13
N ASP A 179 15.66 -12.04 4.89
CA ASP A 179 15.56 -13.11 5.88
C ASP A 179 16.35 -12.81 7.16
N LYS A 180 17.58 -12.30 7.01
CA LYS A 180 18.47 -12.03 8.15
C LYS A 180 17.98 -10.83 8.95
N ALA A 181 17.64 -9.74 8.26
CA ALA A 181 17.15 -8.53 8.91
C ALA A 181 15.80 -8.79 9.60
N PHE A 182 14.92 -9.56 8.97
CA PHE A 182 13.61 -9.86 9.53
C PHE A 182 13.70 -10.82 10.72
N GLU A 183 14.55 -11.84 10.65
CA GLU A 183 14.80 -12.73 11.80
C GLU A 183 15.37 -11.94 13.00
N ALA A 184 16.35 -11.07 12.77
CA ALA A 184 16.90 -10.20 13.80
C ALA A 184 15.84 -9.26 14.37
N PHE A 185 15.02 -8.65 13.51
CA PHE A 185 13.90 -7.79 13.93
C PHE A 185 12.89 -8.51 14.84
N LEU A 186 12.63 -9.81 14.61
CA LEU A 186 11.72 -10.59 15.43
C LEU A 186 12.35 -11.03 16.76
N LYS A 187 13.63 -11.43 16.75
CA LYS A 187 14.30 -12.08 17.89
C LYS A 187 15.08 -11.14 18.81
N ASP A 188 15.58 -10.02 18.29
CA ASP A 188 16.44 -9.09 19.02
C ASP A 188 15.74 -7.73 19.19
N ASP A 189 15.53 -7.33 20.45
CA ASP A 189 14.93 -6.04 20.79
C ASP A 189 15.82 -4.86 20.37
N GLY A 190 17.14 -5.05 20.36
CA GLY A 190 18.10 -4.04 19.88
C GLY A 190 17.92 -3.77 18.39
N SER A 191 17.94 -4.82 17.58
CA SER A 191 17.70 -4.76 16.13
C SER A 191 16.32 -4.22 15.80
N ALA A 192 15.29 -4.62 16.53
CA ALA A 192 13.93 -4.10 16.34
C ALA A 192 13.85 -2.60 16.64
N THR A 193 14.43 -2.16 17.74
CA THR A 193 14.48 -0.74 18.14
C THR A 193 15.25 0.08 17.10
N ALA A 194 16.41 -0.39 16.67
CA ALA A 194 17.22 0.28 15.65
C ALA A 194 16.48 0.38 14.31
N TRP A 195 15.79 -0.68 13.90
CA TRP A 195 14.96 -0.64 12.68
C TRP A 195 13.86 0.41 12.80
N VAL A 196 13.12 0.45 13.92
CA VAL A 196 12.06 1.44 14.15
C VAL A 196 12.62 2.86 14.06
N GLN A 197 13.74 3.15 14.74
CA GLN A 197 14.37 4.48 14.74
C GLN A 197 14.81 4.92 13.34
N ASN A 198 15.37 4.00 12.55
CA ASN A 198 15.86 4.31 11.20
C ASN A 198 14.72 4.44 10.18
N ASN A 199 13.56 3.85 10.44
CA ASN A 199 12.50 3.71 9.46
C ASN A 199 11.23 4.52 9.75
N MET A 200 11.03 5.01 10.98
CA MET A 200 9.89 5.85 11.34
C MET A 200 9.88 7.18 10.58
N ASP A 201 8.70 7.65 10.18
CA ASP A 201 8.52 8.98 9.62
C ASP A 201 8.42 10.04 10.73
N ILE A 202 9.56 10.62 11.10
CA ILE A 202 9.71 11.58 12.22
C ILE A 202 8.76 12.79 12.08
N ASN A 203 8.46 13.22 10.85
CA ASN A 203 7.59 14.36 10.60
C ASN A 203 6.14 14.06 10.96
N LYS A 204 5.68 12.83 10.67
CA LYS A 204 4.35 12.37 11.07
C LYS A 204 4.24 12.09 12.56
N THR A 205 5.25 11.46 13.16
CA THR A 205 5.23 11.15 14.59
C THR A 205 5.19 12.41 15.46
N THR A 206 5.75 13.51 14.96
CA THR A 206 5.69 14.83 15.59
C THR A 206 4.36 15.54 15.34
N ARG A 207 3.85 15.52 14.11
CA ARG A 207 2.59 16.19 13.71
C ARG A 207 1.35 15.52 14.31
N ASP A 208 1.31 14.19 14.26
CA ASP A 208 0.15 13.38 14.65
C ASP A 208 0.25 12.93 16.13
N LYS A 209 1.29 13.39 16.85
CA LYS A 209 1.59 13.10 18.26
C LYS A 209 1.63 11.61 18.61
N THR A 210 1.77 10.73 17.62
CA THR A 210 1.65 9.28 17.75
C THR A 210 2.64 8.69 18.75
N PHE A 211 3.78 9.37 18.97
CA PHE A 211 4.84 8.96 19.91
C PHE A 211 4.98 9.89 21.13
N GLN A 212 4.13 10.92 21.30
CA GLN A 212 4.26 11.80 22.47
C GLN A 212 3.99 11.05 23.79
N ASN A 213 3.33 9.88 23.73
CA ASN A 213 2.93 9.09 24.90
C ASN A 213 3.30 7.60 24.84
N LEU A 214 4.06 7.14 23.84
CA LEU A 214 4.45 5.73 23.67
C LEU A 214 5.95 5.62 23.39
N THR A 215 6.66 4.83 24.19
CA THR A 215 8.05 4.48 23.90
C THR A 215 8.11 3.40 22.81
N ILE A 216 9.24 3.27 22.12
CA ILE A 216 9.45 2.16 21.17
C ILE A 216 9.28 0.80 21.86
N GLN A 217 9.62 0.71 23.15
CA GLN A 217 9.42 -0.51 23.94
C GLN A 217 7.94 -0.83 24.18
N ASP A 218 7.07 0.19 24.26
CA ASP A 218 5.62 -0.02 24.38
C ASP A 218 4.98 -0.50 23.07
N LEU A 219 5.60 -0.17 21.94
CA LEU A 219 5.18 -0.59 20.61
C LEU A 219 5.60 -2.01 20.27
N LEU A 220 6.77 -2.43 20.76
CA LEU A 220 7.34 -3.73 20.43
C LEU A 220 6.88 -4.80 21.42
N ARG A 221 6.40 -5.94 20.90
CA ARG A 221 6.11 -7.13 21.70
C ARG A 221 7.07 -8.26 21.34
N PRO A 222 7.54 -9.05 22.30
CA PRO A 222 8.34 -10.24 21.99
C PRO A 222 7.58 -11.18 21.05
N VAL A 223 8.26 -11.70 20.04
CA VAL A 223 7.71 -12.72 19.13
C VAL A 223 8.65 -13.92 19.17
N THR A 224 8.11 -15.10 19.45
CA THR A 224 8.88 -16.35 19.44
C THR A 224 8.62 -17.08 18.13
N ILE A 225 9.70 -17.38 17.40
CA ILE A 225 9.64 -18.20 16.18
C ILE A 225 10.69 -19.32 16.23
N GLY A 226 10.28 -20.53 15.84
CA GLY A 226 11.20 -21.66 15.67
C GLY A 226 11.98 -21.57 14.36
N VAL A 227 11.25 -21.41 13.25
CA VAL A 227 11.82 -21.27 11.88
C VAL A 227 11.10 -20.13 11.17
N LEU A 228 11.86 -19.30 10.45
CA LEU A 228 11.29 -18.23 9.66
C LEU A 228 10.56 -18.80 8.41
N PRO A 229 9.33 -18.36 8.09
CA PRO A 229 8.67 -18.75 6.85
C PRO A 229 9.51 -18.35 5.63
N GLY A 230 9.95 -19.32 4.82
CA GLY A 230 10.80 -19.06 3.65
C GLY A 230 9.99 -18.54 2.46
N LEU A 231 10.46 -17.49 1.79
CA LEU A 231 9.92 -17.10 0.48
C LEU A 231 10.38 -18.16 -0.52
N ALA A 232 9.45 -18.84 -1.21
CA ALA A 232 9.80 -19.88 -2.16
C ALA A 232 10.80 -19.33 -3.21
N SER A 233 11.95 -19.98 -3.29
CA SER A 233 13.02 -19.75 -4.28
C SER A 233 12.61 -20.22 -5.66
#